data_AF-A0A4E9DTS6-F1
#
_entry.id   AF-A0A4E9DTS6-F1
#
_cell.length_a   1.000
_cell.length_b   1.000
_cell.length_c   1.000
_cell.angle_alpha   90.00
_cell.angle_beta   90.00
_cell.angle_gamma   90.00
#
_symmetry.space_group_name_H-M   'P 1'
#
loop_
_entity.id
_entity.type
_entity.pdbx_description
1 polymer ?
#
loop_
_entity_poly.entity_id
_entity_poly.type
_entity_poly.pdbx_seq_one_letter_code
_entity_poly.pdbx_strand_id
1 'polypeptide(L)'
;MTTTKRLLFFTNSDYGQANVVLATAHAIGLENPNVEIHIASFQELEASVDNSSKFMQKSASQQKLPIPKSFIFHKINGISWGPATKRPGTAIFDTLELTPGFVNSAKGVATLPAVMVPWTPEEYMEIYWDTQRVYDEVKPDLTIVEPLYTHGLTFCHYRGVRWMVLSPNTIKEFAVPLQPKLAALWKYPMACSALPYPIPWSLIPTNIAFSLVAGYTLLTNTRLKNATNILRKKVNPSIQLMTMMELGVLKPAPANLPILVANSPDIDYPFTVIPPQLTSCGPIVRAAPHIREVDPDLAAWLSRGPTIYINLGTHHKSSPDEAHEMAKALKKVLDKSDAQESKERPLQLLWKLGRTPDDEGNAPQQDSYNGVWAPVLDELQVHIKQDKVRVTDWLVAEPKSVIESKNIVCSVNHGGANSFHEGLCAGIPQVLLPAWTDCYDFANRVELLGIGRWGNKKAKPRWEKGELCDAIMDTIFGPGSAQIQKTAREVAACHPEWEGRQKAAKEIIDYLTCTP
;
A
#
# COMPACT_ATOMS: atom_id res chain seq x y z
N MET A 1 2.62 -36.40 21.32
CA MET A 1 1.95 -35.93 20.09
C MET A 1 2.15 -34.42 20.03
N THR A 2 2.97 -33.93 19.11
CA THR A 2 3.11 -32.47 18.91
C THR A 2 1.78 -31.94 18.35
N THR A 3 1.07 -31.15 19.14
CA THR A 3 -0.17 -30.51 18.70
C THR A 3 0.14 -29.55 17.55
N THR A 4 -0.58 -29.69 16.44
CA THR A 4 -0.53 -28.74 15.31
C THR A 4 -0.75 -27.33 15.82
N LYS A 5 0.22 -26.44 15.58
CA LYS A 5 0.11 -25.03 15.96
C LYS A 5 -0.81 -24.28 15.00
N ARG A 6 -1.65 -23.39 15.55
CA ARG A 6 -2.61 -22.58 14.80
C ARG A 6 -2.28 -21.10 14.88
N LEU A 7 -2.15 -20.46 13.72
CA LEU A 7 -2.01 -19.01 13.59
C LEU A 7 -3.31 -18.41 13.06
N LEU A 8 -3.76 -17.31 13.66
CA LEU A 8 -4.94 -16.57 13.19
C LEU A 8 -4.57 -15.15 12.81
N PHE A 9 -4.75 -14.80 11.54
CA PHE A 9 -4.61 -13.44 11.03
C PHE A 9 -5.97 -12.75 10.97
N PHE A 10 -6.08 -11.54 11.52
CA PHE A 10 -7.21 -10.64 11.30
C PHE A 10 -6.80 -9.49 10.38
N THR A 11 -7.52 -9.29 9.27
CA THR A 11 -7.24 -8.24 8.29
C THR A 11 -8.49 -7.71 7.62
N ASN A 12 -8.50 -6.42 7.25
CA ASN A 12 -9.46 -5.89 6.28
C ASN A 12 -9.26 -6.52 4.89
N SER A 13 -10.27 -6.47 4.02
CA SER A 13 -10.22 -7.03 2.65
C SER A 13 -9.53 -6.13 1.63
N ASP A 14 -9.19 -4.90 2.03
CA ASP A 14 -8.45 -3.93 1.23
C ASP A 14 -7.01 -4.42 0.96
N TYR A 15 -6.60 -4.52 -0.31
CA TYR A 15 -5.26 -5.01 -0.69
C TYR A 15 -4.10 -4.20 -0.10
N GLY A 16 -4.32 -2.91 0.19
CA GLY A 16 -3.35 -2.08 0.92
C GLY A 16 -3.03 -2.62 2.32
N GLN A 17 -3.96 -3.33 2.94
CA GLN A 17 -3.81 -3.98 4.25
C GLN A 17 -3.48 -5.47 4.11
N ALA A 18 -4.25 -6.19 3.30
CA ALA A 18 -4.19 -7.64 3.22
C ALA A 18 -2.90 -8.18 2.57
N ASN A 19 -2.22 -7.41 1.72
CA ASN A 19 -1.08 -7.93 0.96
C ASN A 19 0.09 -8.38 1.84
N VAL A 20 0.39 -7.66 2.93
CA VAL A 20 1.47 -8.06 3.85
C VAL A 20 1.11 -9.31 4.64
N VAL A 21 -0.18 -9.50 4.96
CA VAL A 21 -0.69 -10.71 5.59
C VAL A 21 -0.53 -11.91 4.66
N LEU A 22 -0.97 -11.79 3.40
CA LEU A 22 -0.85 -12.86 2.40
C LEU A 22 0.62 -13.18 2.08
N ALA A 23 1.49 -12.16 1.99
CA ALA A 23 2.92 -12.32 1.77
C ALA A 23 3.60 -13.11 2.91
N THR A 24 3.27 -12.74 4.14
CA THR A 24 3.85 -13.35 5.34
C THR A 24 3.31 -14.76 5.55
N ALA A 25 1.99 -14.98 5.37
CA ALA A 25 1.37 -16.30 5.42
C ALA A 25 1.99 -17.27 4.40
N HIS A 26 2.26 -16.80 3.18
CA HIS A 26 2.97 -17.57 2.16
C HIS A 26 4.36 -18.01 2.64
N ALA A 27 5.15 -17.10 3.23
CA ALA A 27 6.47 -17.43 3.75
C ALA A 27 6.41 -18.40 4.95
N ILE A 28 5.49 -18.20 5.89
CA ILE A 28 5.29 -19.12 7.02
C ILE A 28 4.96 -20.52 6.55
N GLY A 29 4.05 -20.68 5.59
CA GLY A 29 3.67 -22.00 5.11
C GLY A 29 4.82 -22.74 4.43
N LEU A 30 5.67 -22.03 3.68
CA LEU A 30 6.88 -22.62 3.09
C LEU A 30 7.93 -23.03 4.13
N GLU A 31 8.11 -22.22 5.18
CA GLU A 31 9.09 -22.46 6.23
C GLU A 31 8.64 -23.53 7.24
N ASN A 32 7.35 -23.57 7.56
CA ASN A 32 6.77 -24.50 8.52
C ASN A 32 5.45 -25.11 8.00
N PRO A 33 5.53 -26.15 7.16
CA PRO A 33 4.37 -26.74 6.47
C PRO A 33 3.35 -27.39 7.41
N ASN A 34 3.71 -27.61 8.67
CA ASN A 34 2.86 -28.20 9.69
C ASN A 34 1.99 -27.17 10.43
N VAL A 35 2.28 -25.86 10.33
CA VAL A 35 1.47 -24.82 10.96
C VAL A 35 0.16 -24.65 10.19
N GLU A 36 -0.94 -24.59 10.92
CA GLU A 36 -2.26 -24.29 10.36
C GLU A 36 -2.47 -22.78 10.35
N ILE A 37 -2.69 -22.22 9.16
CA ILE A 37 -2.80 -20.77 8.95
C ILE A 37 -4.26 -20.44 8.66
N HIS A 38 -4.85 -19.68 9.57
CA HIS A 38 -6.20 -19.16 9.47
C HIS A 38 -6.18 -17.68 9.12
N ILE A 39 -6.99 -17.27 8.14
CA ILE A 39 -7.12 -15.86 7.73
C ILE A 39 -8.57 -15.46 7.89
N ALA A 40 -8.83 -14.54 8.80
CA ALA A 40 -10.14 -13.96 9.07
C ALA A 40 -10.25 -12.58 8.43
N SER A 41 -11.16 -12.45 7.46
CA SER A 41 -11.39 -11.21 6.72
C SER A 41 -12.79 -11.17 6.10
N PHE A 42 -13.11 -10.07 5.43
CA PHE A 42 -14.37 -9.88 4.74
C PHE A 42 -14.41 -10.67 3.42
N GLN A 43 -15.62 -10.96 2.95
CA GLN A 43 -15.91 -11.85 1.82
C GLN A 43 -15.09 -11.56 0.56
N GLU A 44 -14.76 -10.29 0.31
CA GLU A 44 -14.04 -9.87 -0.90
C GLU A 44 -12.61 -10.42 -0.98
N LEU A 45 -12.02 -10.85 0.15
CA LEU A 45 -10.66 -11.37 0.18
C LEU A 45 -10.56 -12.88 -0.07
N GLU A 46 -11.66 -13.63 0.00
CA GLU A 46 -11.66 -15.11 -0.05
C GLU A 46 -10.92 -15.66 -1.29
N ALA A 47 -11.26 -15.17 -2.48
CA ALA A 47 -10.61 -15.60 -3.72
C ALA A 47 -9.10 -15.32 -3.73
N SER A 48 -8.66 -14.23 -3.09
CA SER A 48 -7.25 -13.88 -2.97
C SER A 48 -6.51 -14.76 -1.96
N VAL A 49 -7.17 -15.20 -0.89
CA VAL A 49 -6.65 -16.19 0.05
C VAL A 49 -6.46 -17.53 -0.66
N ASP A 50 -7.46 -17.99 -1.40
CA ASP A 50 -7.40 -19.24 -2.17
C ASP A 50 -6.29 -19.22 -3.21
N ASN A 51 -6.18 -18.13 -3.97
CA ASN A 51 -5.13 -17.98 -4.98
C ASN A 51 -3.74 -17.96 -4.35
N SER A 52 -3.57 -17.25 -3.22
CA SER A 52 -2.30 -17.22 -2.48
C SER A 52 -1.93 -18.59 -1.92
N SER A 53 -2.91 -19.34 -1.42
CA SER A 53 -2.73 -20.71 -0.92
C SER A 53 -2.28 -21.66 -2.03
N LYS A 54 -2.95 -21.64 -3.19
CA LYS A 54 -2.57 -22.44 -4.36
C LYS A 54 -1.17 -22.08 -4.86
N PHE A 55 -0.85 -20.79 -4.90
CA PHE A 55 0.46 -20.31 -5.33
C PHE A 55 1.58 -20.72 -4.37
N MET A 56 1.34 -20.70 -3.06
CA MET A 56 2.27 -21.21 -2.05
C MET A 56 2.57 -22.70 -2.26
N GLN A 57 1.54 -23.54 -2.44
CA GLN A 57 1.72 -24.98 -2.67
C GLN A 57 2.45 -25.28 -3.99
N LYS A 58 2.16 -24.50 -5.04
CA LYS A 58 2.91 -24.56 -6.30
C LYS A 58 4.37 -24.18 -6.09
N SER A 59 4.64 -23.11 -5.34
CA SER A 59 5.99 -22.65 -5.01
C SER A 59 6.77 -23.71 -4.22
N ALA A 60 6.15 -24.33 -3.21
CA ALA A 60 6.73 -25.45 -2.47
C ALA A 60 7.10 -26.62 -3.40
N SER A 61 6.18 -26.99 -4.31
CA SER A 61 6.42 -28.05 -5.30
C SER A 61 7.62 -27.74 -6.20
N GLN A 62 7.69 -26.51 -6.73
CA GLN A 62 8.79 -26.05 -7.59
C GLN A 62 10.13 -26.03 -6.84
N GLN A 63 10.12 -25.67 -5.56
CA GLN A 63 11.29 -25.64 -4.68
C GLN A 63 11.64 -27.00 -4.07
N LYS A 64 10.87 -28.07 -4.37
CA LYS A 64 11.02 -29.40 -3.78
C LYS A 64 10.92 -29.41 -2.24
N LEU A 65 10.10 -28.52 -1.70
CA LEU A 65 9.77 -28.44 -0.28
C LEU A 65 8.53 -29.30 0.05
N PRO A 66 8.31 -29.69 1.31
CA PRO A 66 7.05 -30.31 1.71
C PRO A 66 5.86 -29.40 1.39
N ILE A 67 4.77 -29.98 0.89
CA ILE A 67 3.58 -29.22 0.49
C ILE A 67 2.84 -28.72 1.74
N PRO A 68 2.73 -27.40 1.95
CA PRO A 68 2.03 -26.87 3.11
C PRO A 68 0.51 -27.07 3.00
N LYS A 69 -0.18 -27.09 4.14
CA LYS A 69 -1.64 -27.07 4.16
C LYS A 69 -2.18 -25.79 3.51
N SER A 70 -3.38 -25.89 2.93
CA SER A 70 -4.05 -24.70 2.41
C SER A 70 -4.41 -23.73 3.53
N PHE A 71 -4.45 -22.44 3.21
CA PHE A 71 -4.98 -21.44 4.14
C PHE A 71 -6.47 -21.72 4.43
N ILE A 72 -6.90 -21.48 5.66
CA ILE A 72 -8.29 -21.63 6.09
C ILE A 72 -8.90 -20.24 6.21
N PHE A 73 -9.84 -19.92 5.31
CA PHE A 73 -10.53 -18.64 5.32
C PHE A 73 -11.69 -18.65 6.33
N HIS A 74 -11.79 -17.57 7.11
CA HIS A 74 -12.91 -17.31 8.02
C HIS A 74 -13.57 -16.00 7.64
N LYS A 75 -14.82 -16.08 7.20
CA LYS A 75 -15.59 -14.88 6.87
C LYS A 75 -15.88 -14.06 8.14
N ILE A 76 -15.54 -12.78 8.05
CA ILE A 76 -16.00 -11.72 8.94
C ILE A 76 -17.24 -11.06 8.33
N ASN A 77 -18.34 -11.05 9.08
CA ASN A 77 -19.57 -10.37 8.69
C ASN A 77 -19.48 -8.86 8.97
N GLY A 78 -20.04 -8.05 8.06
CA GLY A 78 -20.03 -6.59 8.15
C GLY A 78 -19.40 -5.94 6.93
N ILE A 79 -18.94 -4.70 7.10
CA ILE A 79 -18.34 -3.87 6.04
C ILE A 79 -16.83 -3.69 6.30
N SER A 80 -15.99 -3.98 5.31
CA SER A 80 -14.54 -3.75 5.42
C SER A 80 -14.21 -2.25 5.52
N TRP A 81 -13.00 -1.94 5.99
CA TRP A 81 -12.50 -0.58 6.17
C TRP A 81 -12.65 0.32 4.92
N GLY A 82 -12.24 -0.12 3.72
CA GLY A 82 -12.30 0.70 2.52
C GLY A 82 -13.70 1.12 2.12
N PRO A 83 -14.68 0.20 1.99
CA PRO A 83 -16.07 0.58 1.79
C PRO A 83 -16.63 1.45 2.93
N ALA A 84 -16.27 1.17 4.19
CA ALA A 84 -16.75 1.95 5.33
C ALA A 84 -16.28 3.41 5.29
N THR A 85 -15.06 3.67 4.82
CA THR A 85 -14.45 5.01 4.73
C THR A 85 -14.98 5.85 3.57
N LYS A 86 -15.61 5.23 2.55
CA LYS A 86 -16.24 5.91 1.39
C LYS A 86 -17.60 6.52 1.68
N ARG A 87 -18.22 6.25 2.84
CA ARG A 87 -19.59 6.66 3.12
C ARG A 87 -19.70 8.16 3.47
N PRO A 88 -20.87 8.78 3.26
CA PRO A 88 -21.13 10.12 3.77
C PRO A 88 -20.83 10.22 5.27
N GLY A 89 -20.09 11.25 5.66
CA GLY A 89 -19.67 11.49 7.05
C GLY A 89 -18.37 10.81 7.48
N THR A 90 -17.85 9.83 6.73
CA THR A 90 -16.45 9.37 6.84
C THR A 90 -15.61 9.87 5.68
N ALA A 91 -16.16 9.86 4.46
CA ALA A 91 -15.77 10.57 3.25
C ALA A 91 -14.26 10.84 3.05
N ILE A 92 -13.40 9.90 3.46
CA ILE A 92 -11.95 10.04 3.29
C ILE A 92 -11.62 10.12 1.81
N PHE A 93 -12.38 9.38 0.99
CA PHE A 93 -12.23 9.35 -0.45
C PHE A 93 -12.59 10.70 -1.13
N ASP A 94 -13.43 11.53 -0.51
CA ASP A 94 -13.75 12.86 -1.03
C ASP A 94 -12.57 13.83 -0.85
N THR A 95 -11.67 13.55 0.10
CA THR A 95 -10.45 14.35 0.28
C THR A 95 -9.35 14.03 -0.73
N LEU A 96 -9.43 12.90 -1.44
CA LEU A 96 -8.45 12.48 -2.47
C LEU A 96 -8.53 13.38 -3.71
N GLU A 97 -9.69 13.99 -3.92
CA GLU A 97 -9.98 14.88 -5.05
C GLU A 97 -9.56 16.32 -4.77
N LEU A 98 -9.19 16.64 -3.52
CA LEU A 98 -8.90 18.01 -3.13
C LEU A 98 -7.44 18.37 -3.41
N THR A 99 -7.24 19.46 -4.15
CA THR A 99 -5.93 20.11 -4.31
C THR A 99 -5.30 20.40 -2.94
N PRO A 100 -4.15 19.81 -2.60
CA PRO A 100 -3.46 20.08 -1.35
C PRO A 100 -3.08 21.55 -1.22
N GLY A 101 -3.33 22.07 -0.04
CA GLY A 101 -3.16 23.46 0.37
C GLY A 101 -3.63 23.58 1.81
N PHE A 102 -3.39 24.72 2.47
CA PHE A 102 -3.63 24.82 3.92
C PHE A 102 -5.01 24.31 4.36
N VAL A 103 -6.09 24.78 3.72
CA VAL A 103 -7.46 24.40 4.08
C VAL A 103 -7.76 22.93 3.78
N ASN A 104 -7.46 22.46 2.57
CA ASN A 104 -7.81 21.11 2.14
C ASN A 104 -6.97 20.04 2.85
N SER A 105 -5.68 20.31 3.09
CA SER A 105 -4.83 19.45 3.88
C SER A 105 -5.27 19.41 5.35
N ALA A 106 -5.70 20.53 5.93
CA ALA A 106 -6.29 20.53 7.28
C ALA A 106 -7.58 19.69 7.34
N LYS A 107 -8.44 19.75 6.31
CA LYS A 107 -9.61 18.87 6.19
C LYS A 107 -9.20 17.39 6.12
N GLY A 108 -8.19 17.07 5.31
CA GLY A 108 -7.63 15.72 5.22
C GLY A 108 -7.10 15.20 6.55
N VAL A 109 -6.37 16.03 7.29
CA VAL A 109 -5.88 15.71 8.65
C VAL A 109 -7.04 15.52 9.64
N ALA A 110 -8.11 16.31 9.53
CA ALA A 110 -9.28 16.19 10.38
C ALA A 110 -10.09 14.89 10.16
N THR A 111 -9.81 14.11 9.09
CA THR A 111 -10.47 12.80 8.89
C THR A 111 -9.83 11.67 9.69
N LEU A 112 -8.71 11.89 10.38
CA LEU A 112 -7.98 10.85 11.14
C LEU A 112 -8.87 9.98 12.06
N PRO A 113 -9.82 10.52 12.86
CA PRO A 113 -10.73 9.67 13.64
C PRO A 113 -11.59 8.73 12.79
N ALA A 114 -12.01 9.17 11.60
CA ALA A 114 -12.78 8.36 10.66
C ALA A 114 -11.91 7.31 9.95
N VAL A 115 -10.59 7.53 9.84
CA VAL A 115 -9.63 6.51 9.38
C VAL A 115 -9.56 5.39 10.42
N MET A 116 -9.53 5.72 11.71
CA MET A 116 -9.40 4.71 12.78
C MET A 116 -10.71 3.95 13.04
N VAL A 117 -11.85 4.65 12.97
CA VAL A 117 -13.18 4.08 13.24
C VAL A 117 -14.21 4.63 12.22
N PRO A 118 -14.23 4.09 10.99
CA PRO A 118 -15.22 4.48 9.97
C PRO A 118 -16.62 3.90 10.19
N TRP A 119 -16.76 2.93 11.11
CA TRP A 119 -18.03 2.25 11.37
C TRP A 119 -18.98 3.06 12.26
N THR A 120 -20.28 2.79 12.13
CA THR A 120 -21.23 3.18 13.18
C THR A 120 -20.94 2.35 14.44
N PRO A 121 -21.39 2.80 15.64
CA PRO A 121 -21.24 2.00 16.86
C PRO A 121 -21.81 0.58 16.72
N GLU A 122 -22.95 0.44 16.07
CA GLU A 122 -23.63 -0.83 15.84
C GLU A 122 -22.83 -1.76 14.93
N GLU A 123 -22.39 -1.25 13.78
CA GLU A 123 -21.53 -2.00 12.84
C GLU A 123 -20.22 -2.44 13.51
N TYR A 124 -19.62 -1.54 14.31
CA TYR A 124 -18.41 -1.87 15.06
C TYR A 124 -18.64 -3.07 15.98
N MET A 125 -19.79 -3.11 16.66
CA MET A 125 -20.13 -4.20 17.56
C MET A 125 -20.41 -5.51 16.82
N GLU A 126 -21.03 -5.47 15.65
CA GLU A 126 -21.26 -6.66 14.82
C GLU A 126 -19.92 -7.30 14.43
N ILE A 127 -18.98 -6.50 13.93
CA ILE A 127 -17.65 -6.97 13.53
C ILE A 127 -16.84 -7.45 14.76
N TYR A 128 -16.98 -6.77 15.91
CA TYR A 128 -16.34 -7.20 17.17
C TYR A 128 -16.81 -8.58 17.62
N TRP A 129 -18.12 -8.85 17.57
CA TRP A 129 -18.64 -10.16 17.95
C TRP A 129 -18.25 -11.25 16.97
N ASP A 130 -18.16 -10.94 15.68
CA ASP A 130 -17.70 -11.90 14.69
C ASP A 130 -16.19 -12.19 14.83
N THR A 131 -15.39 -11.18 15.19
CA THR A 131 -13.98 -11.34 15.59
C THR A 131 -13.87 -12.32 16.77
N GLN A 132 -14.69 -12.14 17.81
CA GLN A 132 -14.72 -13.03 18.96
C GLN A 132 -15.13 -14.46 18.56
N ARG A 133 -16.18 -14.60 17.75
CA ARG A 133 -16.65 -15.90 17.25
C ARG A 133 -15.53 -16.68 16.56
N VAL A 134 -14.86 -16.06 15.60
CA VAL A 134 -13.76 -16.70 14.86
C VAL A 134 -12.61 -17.08 15.79
N TYR A 135 -12.23 -16.21 16.73
CA TYR A 135 -11.19 -16.55 17.72
C TYR A 135 -11.58 -17.77 18.57
N ASP A 136 -12.81 -17.80 19.10
CA ASP A 136 -13.30 -18.87 19.97
C ASP A 136 -13.48 -20.21 19.20
N GLU A 137 -13.78 -20.15 17.90
CA GLU A 137 -13.83 -21.32 16.98
C GLU A 137 -12.43 -21.88 16.68
N VAL A 138 -11.48 -21.01 16.32
CA VAL A 138 -10.11 -21.40 15.91
C VAL A 138 -9.26 -21.85 17.11
N LYS A 139 -9.37 -21.14 18.23
CA LYS A 139 -8.51 -21.28 19.42
C LYS A 139 -7.01 -21.24 19.03
N PRO A 140 -6.54 -20.09 18.50
CA PRO A 140 -5.18 -19.99 17.96
C PRO A 140 -4.12 -20.01 19.08
N ASP A 141 -2.94 -20.53 18.75
CA ASP A 141 -1.74 -20.41 19.60
C ASP A 141 -1.15 -19.00 19.56
N LEU A 142 -1.37 -18.26 18.46
CA LEU A 142 -0.98 -16.87 18.28
C LEU A 142 -1.93 -16.16 17.31
N THR A 143 -2.35 -14.96 17.69
CA THR A 143 -3.15 -14.07 16.84
C THR A 143 -2.28 -12.94 16.26
N ILE A 144 -2.44 -12.63 14.98
CA ILE A 144 -1.75 -11.53 14.29
C ILE A 144 -2.81 -10.57 13.76
N VAL A 145 -2.64 -9.28 14.03
CA VAL A 145 -3.64 -8.26 13.66
C VAL A 145 -2.97 -7.14 12.87
N GLU A 146 -3.57 -6.73 11.76
CA GLU A 146 -3.15 -5.52 11.06
C GLU A 146 -3.75 -4.24 11.70
N PRO A 147 -3.05 -3.08 11.67
CA PRO A 147 -3.39 -1.91 12.49
C PRO A 147 -4.74 -1.23 12.23
N LEU A 148 -5.32 -1.34 11.03
CA LEU A 148 -6.63 -0.79 10.68
C LEU A 148 -7.78 -1.79 10.92
N TYR A 149 -7.48 -3.03 11.30
CA TYR A 149 -8.48 -3.96 11.82
C TYR A 149 -8.72 -3.69 13.31
N THR A 150 -9.27 -2.51 13.60
CA THR A 150 -9.46 -1.95 14.95
C THR A 150 -10.22 -2.88 15.91
N HIS A 151 -11.14 -3.69 15.37
CA HIS A 151 -11.90 -4.68 16.14
C HIS A 151 -10.99 -5.75 16.76
N GLY A 152 -10.04 -6.27 15.97
CA GLY A 152 -9.05 -7.24 16.42
C GLY A 152 -8.07 -6.67 17.43
N LEU A 153 -7.61 -5.42 17.23
CA LEU A 153 -6.74 -4.75 18.20
C LEU A 153 -7.43 -4.64 19.57
N THR A 154 -8.67 -4.13 19.55
CA THR A 154 -9.47 -3.94 20.76
C THR A 154 -9.80 -5.27 21.43
N PHE A 155 -10.21 -6.27 20.66
CA PHE A 155 -10.51 -7.62 21.15
C PHE A 155 -9.29 -8.26 21.80
N CYS A 156 -8.15 -8.32 21.09
CA CYS A 156 -6.96 -9.00 21.56
C CYS A 156 -6.37 -8.33 22.81
N HIS A 157 -6.34 -7.00 22.82
CA HIS A 157 -5.89 -6.23 23.98
C HIS A 157 -6.78 -6.46 25.20
N TYR A 158 -8.10 -6.37 25.03
CA TYR A 158 -9.05 -6.53 26.14
C TYR A 158 -9.06 -7.95 26.71
N ARG A 159 -9.04 -8.97 25.85
CA ARG A 159 -9.05 -10.38 26.26
C ARG A 159 -7.70 -10.86 26.79
N GLY A 160 -6.63 -10.07 26.63
CA GLY A 160 -5.28 -10.44 27.05
C GLY A 160 -4.77 -11.71 26.37
N VAL A 161 -5.18 -11.95 25.12
CA VAL A 161 -4.74 -13.12 24.36
C VAL A 161 -3.26 -12.98 23.99
N ARG A 162 -2.64 -14.04 23.48
CA ARG A 162 -1.30 -13.94 22.89
C ARG A 162 -1.40 -13.39 21.47
N TRP A 163 -0.86 -12.20 21.23
CA TRP A 163 -0.95 -11.56 19.92
C TRP A 163 0.23 -10.65 19.58
N MET A 164 0.30 -10.26 18.30
CA MET A 164 1.23 -9.27 17.76
C MET A 164 0.57 -8.48 16.62
N VAL A 165 1.21 -7.37 16.24
CA VAL A 165 0.79 -6.54 15.10
C VAL A 165 1.66 -6.84 13.88
N LEU A 166 1.05 -7.00 12.72
CA LEU A 166 1.74 -7.02 11.42
C LEU A 166 1.23 -5.82 10.60
N SER A 167 2.07 -4.79 10.48
CA SER A 167 1.69 -3.52 9.86
C SER A 167 2.17 -3.41 8.41
N PRO A 168 1.28 -3.04 7.47
CA PRO A 168 1.65 -2.65 6.11
C PRO A 168 2.24 -1.22 6.03
N ASN A 169 2.23 -0.48 7.13
CA ASN A 169 2.71 0.90 7.19
C ASN A 169 4.24 0.97 7.29
N THR A 170 4.75 2.20 7.37
CA THR A 170 6.17 2.49 7.50
C THR A 170 6.56 2.69 8.97
N ILE A 171 7.86 2.85 9.25
CA ILE A 171 8.34 3.10 10.61
C ILE A 171 7.80 4.45 11.13
N LYS A 172 7.55 5.40 10.22
CA LYS A 172 7.03 6.73 10.53
C LYS A 172 5.79 6.70 11.43
N GLU A 173 4.83 5.86 11.08
CA GLU A 173 3.54 5.76 11.76
C GLU A 173 3.66 5.37 13.25
N PHE A 174 4.79 4.78 13.63
CA PHE A 174 5.04 4.27 14.98
C PHE A 174 6.13 5.05 15.72
N ALA A 175 7.05 5.69 15.00
CA ALA A 175 8.26 6.30 15.57
C ALA A 175 8.16 7.81 15.77
N VAL A 176 7.31 8.53 15.01
CA VAL A 176 7.29 10.00 14.99
C VAL A 176 7.04 10.63 16.38
N PRO A 177 6.07 10.18 17.19
CA PRO A 177 5.84 10.76 18.51
C PRO A 177 6.98 10.56 19.52
N LEU A 178 7.88 9.59 19.28
CA LEU A 178 9.04 9.34 20.13
C LEU A 178 10.27 10.15 19.73
N GLN A 179 10.21 10.93 18.64
CA GLN A 179 11.38 11.66 18.19
C GLN A 179 11.72 12.83 19.14
N PRO A 180 12.99 12.99 19.53
CA PRO A 180 13.39 14.00 20.50
C PRO A 180 13.24 15.42 19.94
N LYS A 181 13.31 16.43 20.83
CA LYS A 181 13.31 17.86 20.46
C LYS A 181 12.07 18.26 19.63
N LEU A 182 10.93 17.61 19.90
CA LEU A 182 9.66 17.84 19.20
C LEU A 182 9.78 17.71 17.67
N ALA A 183 10.66 16.81 17.18
CA ALA A 183 10.91 16.67 15.74
C ALA A 183 9.66 16.29 14.93
N ALA A 184 8.65 15.68 15.57
CA ALA A 184 7.32 15.49 14.97
C ALA A 184 6.70 16.78 14.40
N LEU A 185 6.99 17.94 15.01
CA LEU A 185 6.39 19.21 14.63
C LEU A 185 7.10 19.91 13.45
N TRP A 186 8.41 19.72 13.29
CA TRP A 186 9.22 20.52 12.36
C TRP A 186 10.04 19.71 11.34
N LYS A 187 10.30 18.42 11.61
CA LYS A 187 11.18 17.59 10.77
C LYS A 187 10.41 16.70 9.80
N TYR A 188 9.33 16.08 10.26
CA TYR A 188 8.58 15.10 9.48
C TYR A 188 7.25 15.70 8.98
N PRO A 189 6.95 15.62 7.66
CA PRO A 189 5.67 16.06 7.11
C PRO A 189 4.49 15.40 7.82
N MET A 190 3.46 16.16 8.17
CA MET A 190 2.23 15.59 8.69
C MET A 190 1.58 14.70 7.63
N ALA A 191 0.98 13.58 8.04
CA ALA A 191 0.22 12.72 7.14
C ALA A 191 -0.88 13.55 6.44
N CYS A 192 -1.17 13.25 5.16
CA CYS A 192 -2.13 13.97 4.33
C CYS A 192 -1.77 15.43 3.97
N SER A 193 -0.60 15.94 4.38
CA SER A 193 -0.26 17.36 4.19
C SER A 193 0.32 17.74 2.82
N ALA A 194 0.80 16.75 2.06
CA ALA A 194 1.58 16.95 0.83
C ALA A 194 2.79 17.90 0.98
N LEU A 195 3.30 18.06 2.21
CA LEU A 195 4.52 18.85 2.46
C LEU A 195 5.75 18.07 1.98
N PRO A 196 6.75 18.76 1.38
CA PRO A 196 7.98 18.12 0.96
C PRO A 196 8.87 17.75 2.15
N TYR A 197 9.79 16.82 1.93
CA TYR A 197 10.86 16.47 2.86
C TYR A 197 12.25 16.81 2.27
N PRO A 198 13.18 17.44 3.02
CA PRO A 198 12.96 18.04 4.34
C PRO A 198 11.98 19.20 4.27
N ILE A 199 11.27 19.48 5.37
CA ILE A 199 10.30 20.59 5.42
C ILE A 199 11.07 21.91 5.32
N PRO A 200 10.79 22.78 4.32
CA PRO A 200 11.35 24.12 4.26
C PRO A 200 10.96 24.93 5.51
N TRP A 201 11.87 25.77 5.99
CA TRP A 201 11.63 26.58 7.20
C TRP A 201 10.33 27.40 7.14
N SER A 202 9.96 27.89 5.96
CA SER A 202 8.71 28.63 5.73
C SER A 202 7.43 27.79 5.90
N LEU A 203 7.53 26.46 5.82
CA LEU A 203 6.40 25.53 5.94
C LEU A 203 6.34 24.82 7.30
N ILE A 204 7.31 25.03 8.20
CA ILE A 204 7.27 24.51 9.57
C ILE A 204 6.01 24.99 10.33
N PRO A 205 5.62 26.29 10.29
CA PRO A 205 4.39 26.74 10.94
C PRO A 205 3.14 26.02 10.42
N THR A 206 3.09 25.72 9.12
CA THR A 206 2.00 24.94 8.51
C THR A 206 1.96 23.51 9.04
N ASN A 207 3.11 22.85 9.17
CA ASN A 207 3.19 21.50 9.73
C ASN A 207 2.76 21.45 11.21
N ILE A 208 3.15 22.47 12.00
CA ILE A 208 2.70 22.64 13.38
C ILE A 208 1.17 22.82 13.41
N ALA A 209 0.61 23.68 12.56
CA ALA A 209 -0.83 23.90 12.48
C ALA A 209 -1.58 22.58 12.18
N PHE A 210 -1.09 21.76 11.25
CA PHE A 210 -1.69 20.45 10.98
C PHE A 210 -1.58 19.50 12.18
N SER A 211 -0.48 19.53 12.91
CA SER A 211 -0.33 18.75 14.15
C SER A 211 -1.35 19.16 15.22
N LEU A 212 -1.64 20.46 15.33
CA LEU A 212 -2.69 20.98 16.22
C LEU A 212 -4.08 20.58 15.74
N VAL A 213 -4.35 20.61 14.43
CA VAL A 213 -5.61 20.12 13.85
C VAL A 213 -5.80 18.63 14.18
N ALA A 214 -4.78 17.80 13.96
CA ALA A 214 -4.82 16.38 14.32
C ALA A 214 -5.16 16.20 15.81
N GLY A 215 -4.41 16.86 16.70
CA GLY A 215 -4.65 16.80 18.14
C GLY A 215 -6.06 17.26 18.55
N TYR A 216 -6.53 18.38 18.01
CA TYR A 216 -7.88 18.90 18.28
C TYR A 216 -8.96 17.94 17.82
N THR A 217 -8.87 17.42 16.59
CA THR A 217 -9.87 16.50 16.04
C THR A 217 -9.87 15.17 16.79
N LEU A 218 -8.72 14.63 17.19
CA LEU A 218 -8.66 13.43 18.02
C LEU A 218 -9.32 13.63 19.40
N LEU A 219 -9.20 14.81 20.01
CA LEU A 219 -9.79 15.12 21.32
C LEU A 219 -11.29 15.42 21.28
N THR A 220 -11.78 15.99 20.17
CA THR A 220 -13.16 16.50 20.07
C THR A 220 -14.11 15.61 19.28
N ASN A 221 -13.60 14.74 18.41
CA ASN A 221 -14.44 13.90 17.56
C ASN A 221 -15.19 12.84 18.38
N THR A 222 -16.50 12.77 18.19
CA THR A 222 -17.39 11.87 18.95
C THR A 222 -17.30 10.41 18.52
N ARG A 223 -16.72 10.07 17.36
CA ARG A 223 -16.63 8.69 16.84
C ARG A 223 -15.94 7.75 17.81
N LEU A 224 -14.74 8.12 18.27
CA LEU A 224 -13.95 7.34 19.22
C LEU A 224 -14.69 7.16 20.55
N LYS A 225 -15.33 8.24 21.02
CA LYS A 225 -16.15 8.23 22.23
C LYS A 225 -17.37 7.31 22.08
N ASN A 226 -18.06 7.35 20.96
CA ASN A 226 -19.26 6.55 20.70
C ASN A 226 -18.92 5.05 20.59
N ALA A 227 -17.83 4.71 19.86
CA ALA A 227 -17.32 3.34 19.80
C ALA A 227 -16.90 2.83 21.19
N THR A 228 -16.18 3.64 21.97
CA THR A 228 -15.81 3.30 23.35
C THR A 228 -17.05 3.10 24.23
N ASN A 229 -18.06 3.96 24.11
CA ASN A 229 -19.29 3.88 24.92
C ASN A 229 -20.09 2.62 24.61
N ILE A 230 -20.25 2.25 23.33
CA ILE A 230 -21.00 1.05 22.98
C ILE A 230 -20.26 -0.22 23.41
N LEU A 231 -18.93 -0.25 23.28
CA LEU A 231 -18.09 -1.33 23.80
C LEU A 231 -18.27 -1.49 25.32
N ARG A 232 -18.21 -0.39 26.08
CA ARG A 232 -18.41 -0.42 27.54
C ARG A 232 -19.80 -0.92 27.94
N LYS A 233 -20.82 -0.54 27.16
CA LYS A 233 -22.21 -0.94 27.39
C LYS A 233 -22.47 -2.41 27.06
N LYS A 234 -21.93 -2.92 25.95
CA LYS A 234 -22.26 -4.26 25.43
C LYS A 234 -21.24 -5.35 25.77
N VAL A 235 -19.98 -4.99 26.05
CA VAL A 235 -18.91 -5.94 26.37
C VAL A 235 -18.59 -5.92 27.85
N ASN A 236 -18.01 -4.82 28.34
CA ASN A 236 -17.62 -4.66 29.74
C ASN A 236 -17.28 -3.20 30.05
N PRO A 237 -17.69 -2.62 31.20
CA PRO A 237 -17.37 -1.23 31.54
C PRO A 237 -15.88 -0.85 31.53
N SER A 238 -14.98 -1.83 31.73
CA SER A 238 -13.53 -1.62 31.75
C SER A 238 -12.85 -1.65 30.37
N ILE A 239 -13.54 -2.11 29.31
CA ILE A 239 -12.95 -2.20 27.98
C ILE A 239 -12.49 -0.83 27.48
N GLN A 240 -11.35 -0.83 26.80
CA GLN A 240 -10.79 0.34 26.15
C GLN A 240 -10.69 0.05 24.65
N LEU A 241 -11.17 0.99 23.85
CA LEU A 241 -10.95 0.98 22.41
C LEU A 241 -9.44 1.09 22.15
N MET A 242 -8.89 0.16 21.39
CA MET A 242 -7.51 0.22 20.90
C MET A 242 -7.53 0.43 19.40
N THR A 243 -6.83 1.45 18.95
CA THR A 243 -6.64 1.81 17.54
C THR A 243 -5.16 1.94 17.23
N MET A 244 -4.82 2.28 15.98
CA MET A 244 -3.44 2.64 15.60
C MET A 244 -2.87 3.82 16.41
N MET A 245 -3.71 4.66 17.03
CA MET A 245 -3.26 5.74 17.92
C MET A 245 -2.45 5.23 19.12
N GLU A 246 -2.89 4.10 19.68
CA GLU A 246 -2.27 3.41 20.81
C GLU A 246 -1.07 2.55 20.38
N LEU A 247 -0.77 2.46 19.09
CA LEU A 247 0.39 1.72 18.58
C LEU A 247 1.61 2.60 18.30
N GLY A 248 1.46 3.93 18.28
CA GLY A 248 2.59 4.83 18.03
C GLY A 248 2.27 6.11 17.27
N VAL A 249 1.00 6.38 16.94
CA VAL A 249 0.62 7.66 16.27
C VAL A 249 0.41 8.79 17.28
N LEU A 250 -0.19 8.51 18.44
CA LEU A 250 -0.39 9.52 19.51
C LEU A 250 0.34 9.14 20.79
N LYS A 251 0.35 7.85 21.12
CA LYS A 251 0.98 7.31 22.33
C LYS A 251 1.87 6.12 21.95
N PRO A 252 2.92 5.83 22.73
CA PRO A 252 3.75 4.66 22.49
C PRO A 252 2.94 3.37 22.58
N ALA A 253 3.30 2.36 21.78
CA ALA A 253 2.75 1.01 21.87
C ALA A 253 2.89 0.44 23.30
N PRO A 254 1.97 -0.46 23.73
CA PRO A 254 2.16 -1.24 24.94
C PRO A 254 3.54 -1.92 24.95
N ALA A 255 4.23 -1.89 26.10
CA ALA A 255 5.63 -2.31 26.21
C ALA A 255 5.91 -3.72 25.68
N ASN A 256 4.97 -4.64 25.86
CA ASN A 256 5.11 -6.06 25.53
C ASN A 256 4.35 -6.46 24.26
N LEU A 257 3.94 -5.52 23.41
CA LEU A 257 3.26 -5.82 22.15
C LEU A 257 4.27 -5.79 21.00
N PRO A 258 4.65 -6.94 20.40
CA PRO A 258 5.51 -6.94 19.22
C PRO A 258 4.78 -6.32 18.02
N ILE A 259 5.48 -5.47 17.27
CA ILE A 259 4.99 -4.84 16.06
C ILE A 259 5.97 -5.12 14.92
N LEU A 260 5.57 -5.94 13.96
CA LEU A 260 6.30 -6.16 12.73
C LEU A 260 5.88 -5.12 11.70
N VAL A 261 6.85 -4.43 11.09
CA VAL A 261 6.59 -3.33 10.13
C VAL A 261 7.12 -3.71 8.76
N ALA A 262 6.33 -3.43 7.72
CA ALA A 262 6.64 -3.75 6.33
C ALA A 262 7.72 -2.88 5.68
N ASN A 263 8.43 -2.03 6.44
CA ASN A 263 9.50 -1.15 5.94
C ASN A 263 10.83 -1.37 6.68
N SER A 264 11.93 -0.88 6.11
CA SER A 264 13.27 -0.92 6.70
C SER A 264 13.86 0.47 6.93
N PRO A 265 14.75 0.67 7.93
CA PRO A 265 15.21 2.00 8.32
C PRO A 265 15.94 2.78 7.21
N ASP A 266 16.65 2.09 6.32
CA ASP A 266 17.42 2.66 5.23
C ASP A 266 16.56 3.13 4.04
N ILE A 267 15.30 2.66 3.98
CA ILE A 267 14.29 3.05 2.99
C ILE A 267 13.15 3.89 3.60
N ASP A 268 13.37 4.44 4.79
CA ASP A 268 12.43 5.31 5.50
C ASP A 268 13.01 6.71 5.76
N TYR A 269 12.25 7.57 6.42
CA TYR A 269 12.80 8.82 6.92
C TYR A 269 13.87 8.56 8.00
N PRO A 270 14.89 9.44 8.13
CA PRO A 270 15.93 9.27 9.13
C PRO A 270 15.37 9.55 10.53
N PHE A 271 15.04 8.49 11.26
CA PHE A 271 14.62 8.52 12.66
C PHE A 271 15.82 8.44 13.60
N THR A 272 15.80 9.22 14.68
CA THR A 272 16.81 9.14 15.74
C THR A 272 16.49 7.99 16.69
N VAL A 273 15.20 7.71 16.89
CA VAL A 273 14.71 6.68 17.81
C VAL A 273 13.78 5.75 17.04
N ILE A 274 14.03 4.44 17.10
CA ILE A 274 13.10 3.40 16.66
C ILE A 274 12.54 2.74 17.94
N PRO A 275 11.21 2.75 18.16
CA PRO A 275 10.62 2.07 19.32
C PRO A 275 11.09 0.61 19.43
N PRO A 276 11.45 0.12 20.64
CA PRO A 276 11.98 -1.24 20.83
C PRO A 276 10.97 -2.35 20.51
N GLN A 277 9.68 -2.03 20.49
CA GLN A 277 8.62 -2.96 20.08
C GLN A 277 8.60 -3.23 18.57
N LEU A 278 9.21 -2.35 17.77
CA LEU A 278 9.19 -2.46 16.32
C LEU A 278 10.30 -3.37 15.83
N THR A 279 9.91 -4.36 15.02
CA THR A 279 10.84 -5.13 14.21
C THR A 279 10.61 -4.78 12.74
N SER A 280 11.58 -4.07 12.16
CA SER A 280 11.60 -3.76 10.73
C SER A 280 11.83 -5.02 9.92
N CYS A 281 10.81 -5.43 9.17
CA CYS A 281 10.83 -6.61 8.33
C CYS A 281 10.80 -6.26 6.83
N GLY A 282 10.87 -4.98 6.47
CA GLY A 282 10.55 -4.55 5.11
C GLY A 282 11.67 -4.60 4.08
N PRO A 283 11.31 -4.45 2.79
CA PRO A 283 9.95 -4.45 2.26
C PRO A 283 9.26 -5.81 2.36
N ILE A 284 8.02 -5.85 2.88
CA ILE A 284 7.19 -7.05 2.80
C ILE A 284 6.34 -6.96 1.54
N VAL A 285 6.73 -7.68 0.49
CA VAL A 285 5.96 -7.79 -0.76
C VAL A 285 5.47 -9.22 -0.96
N ARG A 286 4.29 -9.35 -1.59
CA ARG A 286 3.73 -10.65 -1.97
C ARG A 286 4.70 -11.39 -2.89
N ALA A 287 4.66 -12.72 -2.88
CA ALA A 287 5.24 -13.50 -3.97
C ALA A 287 4.27 -13.50 -5.17
N ALA A 288 4.80 -13.54 -6.39
CA ALA A 288 4.03 -13.51 -7.63
C ALA A 288 4.48 -14.61 -8.60
N PRO A 289 3.58 -15.16 -9.43
CA PRO A 289 3.96 -16.04 -10.52
C PRO A 289 4.74 -15.26 -11.58
N HIS A 290 5.62 -15.95 -12.31
CA HIS A 290 6.28 -15.37 -13.46
C HIS A 290 5.26 -14.99 -14.54
N ILE A 291 5.43 -13.80 -15.13
CA ILE A 291 4.49 -13.29 -16.14
C ILE A 291 4.28 -14.27 -17.31
N ARG A 292 5.32 -15.02 -17.72
CA ARG A 292 5.22 -16.03 -18.78
C ARG A 292 4.25 -17.18 -18.49
N GLU A 293 3.93 -17.40 -17.22
CA GLU A 293 3.01 -18.46 -16.80
C GLU A 293 1.55 -17.98 -16.76
N VAL A 294 1.34 -16.68 -16.52
CA VAL A 294 -0.01 -16.10 -16.34
C VAL A 294 -0.48 -15.29 -17.54
N ASP A 295 0.43 -14.69 -18.29
CA ASP A 295 0.16 -13.88 -19.48
C ASP A 295 1.34 -13.99 -20.47
N PRO A 296 1.43 -15.11 -21.22
CA PRO A 296 2.51 -15.34 -22.18
C PRO A 296 2.59 -14.28 -23.29
N ASP A 297 1.44 -13.74 -23.71
CA ASP A 297 1.35 -12.75 -24.79
C ASP A 297 1.89 -11.39 -24.33
N LEU A 298 1.53 -10.94 -23.13
CA LEU A 298 2.13 -9.75 -22.55
C LEU A 298 3.62 -9.94 -22.27
N ALA A 299 4.03 -11.13 -21.80
CA ALA A 299 5.43 -11.44 -21.59
C ALA A 299 6.25 -11.37 -22.89
N ALA A 300 5.72 -11.93 -23.98
CA ALA A 300 6.33 -11.86 -25.30
C ALA A 300 6.42 -10.42 -25.81
N TRP A 301 5.37 -9.62 -25.61
CA TRP A 301 5.36 -8.21 -25.97
C TRP A 301 6.39 -7.38 -25.18
N LEU A 302 6.44 -7.54 -23.85
CA LEU A 302 7.42 -6.85 -22.98
C LEU A 302 8.86 -7.22 -23.33
N SER A 303 9.12 -8.43 -23.83
CA SER A 303 10.48 -8.86 -24.19
C SER A 303 11.09 -8.06 -25.35
N ARG A 304 10.27 -7.38 -26.16
CA ARG A 304 10.71 -6.64 -27.34
C ARG A 304 11.53 -5.40 -26.99
N GLY A 305 11.33 -4.78 -25.83
CA GLY A 305 11.98 -3.52 -25.51
C GLY A 305 11.88 -3.08 -24.05
N PRO A 306 12.67 -2.06 -23.68
CA PRO A 306 12.48 -1.38 -22.40
C PRO A 306 11.06 -0.77 -22.36
N THR A 307 10.36 -0.94 -21.24
CA THR A 307 8.95 -0.53 -21.11
C THR A 307 8.76 0.46 -19.95
N ILE A 308 8.04 1.55 -20.19
CA ILE A 308 7.47 2.37 -19.11
C ILE A 308 6.14 1.72 -18.72
N TYR A 309 5.98 1.41 -17.44
CA TYR A 309 4.76 0.83 -16.89
C TYR A 309 4.00 1.85 -16.06
N ILE A 310 2.76 2.14 -16.43
CA ILE A 310 1.87 3.05 -15.71
C ILE A 310 0.74 2.26 -15.09
N ASN A 311 0.65 2.32 -13.75
CA ASN A 311 -0.43 1.73 -12.99
C ASN A 311 -0.68 2.55 -11.72
N LEU A 312 -1.79 3.29 -11.69
CA LEU A 312 -2.19 4.13 -10.56
C LEU A 312 -3.05 3.38 -9.53
N GLY A 313 -3.00 2.05 -9.52
CA GLY A 313 -3.73 1.20 -8.59
C GLY A 313 -5.19 0.97 -9.01
N THR A 314 -6.03 0.64 -8.04
CA THR A 314 -7.47 0.39 -8.23
C THR A 314 -8.34 1.60 -7.86
N HIS A 315 -7.80 2.52 -7.06
CA HIS A 315 -8.55 3.66 -6.52
C HIS A 315 -8.34 4.95 -7.31
N HIS A 316 -7.17 5.16 -7.92
CA HIS A 316 -6.91 6.37 -8.67
C HIS A 316 -7.43 6.25 -10.09
N LYS A 317 -8.64 6.76 -10.31
CA LYS A 317 -9.28 6.85 -11.62
C LYS A 317 -9.05 8.23 -12.23
N SER A 318 -8.94 8.26 -13.55
CA SER A 318 -8.77 9.46 -14.35
C SER A 318 -10.07 9.83 -15.04
N SER A 319 -10.32 11.13 -15.19
CA SER A 319 -11.26 11.63 -16.19
C SER A 319 -10.66 11.54 -17.61
N PRO A 320 -11.47 11.72 -18.67
CA PRO A 320 -10.96 11.78 -20.05
C PRO A 320 -9.89 12.86 -20.25
N ASP A 321 -10.09 14.05 -19.68
CA ASP A 321 -9.16 15.18 -19.81
C ASP A 321 -7.82 14.90 -19.11
N GLU A 322 -7.87 14.33 -17.90
CA GLU A 322 -6.69 13.93 -17.15
C GLU A 322 -5.90 12.85 -17.91
N ALA A 323 -6.60 11.85 -18.45
CA ALA A 323 -5.98 10.82 -19.27
C ALA A 323 -5.37 11.41 -20.54
N HIS A 324 -6.01 12.39 -21.18
CA HIS A 324 -5.45 13.05 -22.36
C HIS A 324 -4.18 13.84 -22.03
N GLU A 325 -4.12 14.53 -20.90
CA GLU A 325 -2.90 15.20 -20.44
C GLU A 325 -1.75 14.22 -20.19
N MET A 326 -2.04 13.04 -19.63
CA MET A 326 -1.07 11.96 -19.50
C MET A 326 -0.61 11.45 -20.87
N ALA A 327 -1.54 11.20 -21.80
CA ALA A 327 -1.22 10.74 -23.16
C ALA A 327 -0.29 11.72 -23.88
N LYS A 328 -0.51 13.03 -23.75
CA LYS A 328 0.38 14.06 -24.31
C LYS A 328 1.79 14.03 -23.71
N ALA A 329 1.92 13.74 -22.41
CA ALA A 329 3.22 13.59 -21.77
C ALA A 329 3.94 12.35 -22.29
N LEU A 330 3.24 11.21 -22.33
CA LEU A 330 3.78 9.93 -22.78
C LEU A 330 4.18 9.96 -24.26
N LYS A 331 3.39 10.62 -25.11
CA LYS A 331 3.75 10.86 -26.51
C LYS A 331 5.09 11.58 -26.64
N LYS A 332 5.30 12.66 -25.87
CA LYS A 332 6.58 13.40 -25.88
C LYS A 332 7.76 12.52 -25.47
N VAL A 333 7.58 11.65 -24.48
CA VAL A 333 8.60 10.70 -24.02
C VAL A 333 8.95 9.70 -25.11
N LEU A 334 7.96 9.13 -25.78
CA LEU A 334 8.15 8.21 -26.91
C LEU A 334 8.84 8.89 -28.09
N ASP A 335 8.37 10.09 -28.48
CA ASP A 335 8.96 10.86 -29.58
C ASP A 335 10.44 11.21 -29.31
N LYS A 336 10.79 11.52 -28.07
CA LYS A 336 12.18 11.74 -27.65
C LYS A 336 13.03 10.48 -27.78
N SER A 337 12.47 9.32 -27.43
CA SER A 337 13.16 8.04 -27.57
C SER A 337 13.39 7.68 -29.03
N ASP A 338 12.40 7.90 -29.89
CA ASP A 338 12.48 7.61 -31.33
C ASP A 338 13.45 8.56 -32.07
N ALA A 339 13.66 9.77 -31.54
CA ALA A 339 14.65 10.72 -32.06
C ALA A 339 16.11 10.38 -31.68
N GLN A 340 16.34 9.52 -30.69
CA GLN A 340 17.67 8.95 -30.44
C GLN A 340 17.90 7.83 -31.47
N GLU A 341 19.12 7.69 -31.99
CA GLU A 341 19.50 6.74 -33.06
C GLU A 341 18.78 5.39 -32.97
N SER A 342 18.42 4.83 -34.14
CA SER A 342 17.63 3.59 -34.29
C SER A 342 18.07 2.49 -33.33
N LYS A 343 17.36 2.33 -32.21
CA LYS A 343 17.62 1.28 -31.23
C LYS A 343 17.09 -0.04 -31.77
N GLU A 344 17.87 -1.11 -31.64
CA GLU A 344 17.41 -2.49 -31.88
C GLU A 344 16.17 -2.84 -31.04
N ARG A 345 16.00 -2.17 -29.89
CA ARG A 345 14.88 -2.34 -28.96
C ARG A 345 14.19 -0.99 -28.72
N PRO A 346 13.00 -0.75 -29.30
CA PRO A 346 12.27 0.50 -29.11
C PRO A 346 11.72 0.61 -27.68
N LEU A 347 11.56 1.85 -27.20
CA LEU A 347 10.85 2.09 -25.94
C LEU A 347 9.37 1.75 -26.11
N GLN A 348 8.84 0.98 -25.15
CA GLN A 348 7.45 0.56 -25.08
C GLN A 348 6.72 1.25 -23.93
N LEU A 349 5.40 1.26 -24.00
CA LEU A 349 4.51 1.85 -23.02
C LEU A 349 3.38 0.89 -22.68
N LEU A 350 3.33 0.43 -21.42
CA LEU A 350 2.20 -0.33 -20.90
C LEU A 350 1.44 0.55 -19.90
N TRP A 351 0.20 0.88 -20.23
CA TRP A 351 -0.63 1.75 -19.40
C TRP A 351 -1.91 1.06 -18.99
N LYS A 352 -2.01 0.72 -17.71
CA LYS A 352 -3.26 0.34 -17.08
C LYS A 352 -4.03 1.60 -16.67
N LEU A 353 -5.04 1.97 -17.46
CA LEU A 353 -5.83 3.19 -17.29
C LEU A 353 -7.10 2.92 -16.46
N GLY A 354 -7.14 3.41 -15.24
CA GLY A 354 -8.36 3.45 -14.44
C GLY A 354 -9.26 4.59 -14.90
N ARG A 355 -10.50 4.30 -15.33
CA ARG A 355 -11.43 5.30 -15.86
C ARG A 355 -12.56 5.61 -14.89
N THR A 356 -12.92 6.89 -14.78
CA THR A 356 -14.12 7.32 -14.02
C THR A 356 -15.39 6.83 -14.70
N PRO A 357 -16.48 6.58 -13.94
CA PRO A 357 -17.81 6.44 -14.51
C PRO A 357 -18.23 7.67 -15.31
N ASP A 358 -19.24 7.53 -16.17
CA ASP A 358 -19.91 8.66 -16.83
C ASP A 358 -20.78 9.47 -15.84
N ASP A 359 -21.41 10.54 -16.33
CA ASP A 359 -22.26 11.43 -15.52
C ASP A 359 -23.49 10.71 -14.92
N GLU A 360 -23.88 9.57 -15.48
CA GLU A 360 -24.97 8.71 -14.99
C GLU A 360 -24.47 7.65 -13.99
N GLY A 361 -23.16 7.56 -13.78
CA GLY A 361 -22.52 6.59 -12.88
C GLY A 361 -22.25 5.24 -13.53
N ASN A 362 -22.44 5.08 -14.84
CA ASN A 362 -22.14 3.84 -15.54
C ASN A 362 -20.63 3.68 -15.72
N ALA A 363 -20.13 2.47 -15.46
CA ALA A 363 -18.74 2.14 -15.73
C ALA A 363 -18.47 2.12 -17.24
N PRO A 364 -17.32 2.64 -17.72
CA PRO A 364 -16.95 2.55 -19.12
C PRO A 364 -16.88 1.10 -19.59
N GLN A 365 -17.28 0.86 -20.84
CA GLN A 365 -17.11 -0.46 -21.45
C GLN A 365 -15.63 -0.82 -21.51
N GLN A 366 -15.29 -2.01 -21.01
CA GLN A 366 -13.90 -2.49 -20.92
C GLN A 366 -13.16 -2.37 -22.26
N ASP A 367 -11.95 -1.80 -22.20
CA ASP A 367 -10.99 -1.61 -23.29
C ASP A 367 -11.59 -0.92 -24.55
N SER A 368 -12.68 -0.17 -24.36
CA SER A 368 -13.37 0.61 -25.39
C SER A 368 -13.18 2.11 -25.13
N TYR A 369 -12.33 2.75 -25.94
CA TYR A 369 -11.93 4.16 -25.78
C TYR A 369 -12.56 5.05 -26.85
N ASN A 370 -13.88 5.00 -26.97
CA ASN A 370 -14.65 5.78 -27.95
C ASN A 370 -15.19 7.09 -27.34
N GLY A 371 -15.73 7.97 -28.19
CA GLY A 371 -16.38 9.21 -27.75
C GLY A 371 -15.40 10.12 -27.01
N VAL A 372 -15.73 10.53 -25.77
CA VAL A 372 -14.89 11.40 -24.94
C VAL A 372 -13.51 10.81 -24.63
N TRP A 373 -13.35 9.49 -24.76
CA TRP A 373 -12.07 8.81 -24.53
C TRP A 373 -11.18 8.70 -25.79
N ALA A 374 -11.73 8.94 -26.99
CA ALA A 374 -10.99 8.82 -28.24
C ALA A 374 -9.70 9.68 -28.29
N PRO A 375 -9.68 10.92 -27.77
CA PRO A 375 -8.47 11.74 -27.76
C PRO A 375 -7.26 11.08 -27.07
N VAL A 376 -7.48 10.19 -26.10
CA VAL A 376 -6.42 9.48 -25.38
C VAL A 376 -5.65 8.55 -26.33
N LEU A 377 -6.38 7.75 -27.14
CA LEU A 377 -5.75 6.85 -28.11
C LEU A 377 -5.28 7.59 -29.36
N ASP A 378 -6.01 8.61 -29.80
CA ASP A 378 -5.65 9.42 -30.97
C ASP A 378 -4.30 10.12 -30.79
N GLU A 379 -4.01 10.59 -29.58
CA GLU A 379 -2.72 11.19 -29.22
C GLU A 379 -1.56 10.18 -29.36
N LEU A 380 -1.80 8.91 -29.06
CA LEU A 380 -0.81 7.82 -29.07
C LEU A 380 -0.88 6.95 -30.34
N GLN A 381 -1.74 7.29 -31.30
CA GLN A 381 -2.15 6.40 -32.40
C GLN A 381 -0.99 5.88 -33.25
N VAL A 382 0.04 6.70 -33.47
CA VAL A 382 1.21 6.32 -34.27
C VAL A 382 1.97 5.19 -33.59
N HIS A 383 2.16 5.29 -32.28
CA HIS A 383 2.88 4.32 -31.47
C HIS A 383 2.05 3.07 -31.18
N ILE A 384 0.71 3.20 -31.10
CA ILE A 384 -0.23 2.06 -31.02
C ILE A 384 -0.18 1.24 -32.31
N LYS A 385 -0.22 1.87 -33.48
CA LYS A 385 -0.13 1.19 -34.79
C LYS A 385 1.20 0.44 -34.98
N GLN A 386 2.25 0.85 -34.27
CA GLN A 386 3.55 0.19 -34.24
C GLN A 386 3.64 -0.92 -33.17
N ASP A 387 2.57 -1.19 -32.42
CA ASP A 387 2.54 -2.09 -31.26
C ASP A 387 3.61 -1.75 -30.20
N LYS A 388 3.95 -0.46 -30.06
CA LYS A 388 4.84 0.07 -28.99
C LYS A 388 4.05 0.48 -27.74
N VAL A 389 2.75 0.75 -27.89
CA VAL A 389 1.88 1.23 -26.81
C VAL A 389 0.71 0.27 -26.63
N ARG A 390 0.47 -0.15 -25.38
CA ARG A 390 -0.74 -0.85 -24.96
C ARG A 390 -1.42 -0.07 -23.85
N VAL A 391 -2.65 0.37 -24.10
CA VAL A 391 -3.54 0.98 -23.11
C VAL A 391 -4.66 -0.02 -22.82
N THR A 392 -4.90 -0.31 -21.56
CA THR A 392 -5.94 -1.25 -21.14
C THR A 392 -6.49 -0.86 -19.78
N ASP A 393 -7.73 -1.25 -19.46
CA ASP A 393 -8.28 -1.06 -18.13
C ASP A 393 -7.83 -2.14 -17.14
N TRP A 394 -7.46 -3.32 -17.66
CA TRP A 394 -7.23 -4.51 -16.86
C TRP A 394 -6.08 -5.35 -17.38
N LEU A 395 -5.26 -5.85 -16.46
CA LEU A 395 -4.18 -6.78 -16.75
C LEU A 395 -4.50 -8.13 -16.13
N VAL A 396 -4.33 -9.20 -16.90
CA VAL A 396 -4.47 -10.58 -16.38
C VAL A 396 -3.35 -10.86 -15.38
N ALA A 397 -2.11 -10.49 -15.73
CA ALA A 397 -0.99 -10.53 -14.81
C ALA A 397 -1.15 -9.50 -13.69
N GLU A 398 -0.89 -9.92 -12.45
CA GLU A 398 -0.85 -9.00 -11.32
C GLU A 398 0.33 -8.00 -11.44
N PRO A 399 0.24 -6.80 -10.86
CA PRO A 399 1.24 -5.75 -11.04
C PRO A 399 2.67 -6.21 -10.75
N LYS A 400 2.86 -7.01 -9.70
CA LYS A 400 4.16 -7.58 -9.35
C LYS A 400 4.74 -8.46 -10.45
N SER A 401 3.95 -9.33 -11.10
CA SER A 401 4.42 -10.15 -12.23
C SER A 401 4.93 -9.30 -13.39
N VAL A 402 4.28 -8.15 -13.66
CA VAL A 402 4.70 -7.21 -14.71
C VAL A 402 6.02 -6.52 -14.33
N ILE A 403 6.11 -6.02 -13.09
CA ILE A 403 7.31 -5.38 -12.53
C ILE A 403 8.51 -6.33 -12.58
N GLU A 404 8.32 -7.62 -12.27
CA GLU A 404 9.38 -8.63 -12.26
C GLU A 404 9.74 -9.18 -13.65
N SER A 405 9.11 -8.69 -14.72
CA SER A 405 9.43 -9.11 -16.10
C SER A 405 10.85 -8.77 -16.57
N LYS A 406 11.57 -7.92 -15.82
CA LYS A 406 12.91 -7.38 -16.13
C LYS A 406 12.99 -6.49 -17.38
N ASN A 407 11.86 -6.14 -17.98
CA ASN A 407 11.79 -5.22 -19.12
C ASN A 407 11.30 -3.82 -18.73
N ILE A 408 10.80 -3.64 -17.50
CA ILE A 408 10.34 -2.33 -17.04
C ILE A 408 11.53 -1.45 -16.69
N VAL A 409 11.59 -0.26 -17.28
CA VAL A 409 12.67 0.73 -17.05
C VAL A 409 12.22 1.93 -16.23
N CYS A 410 10.91 2.13 -16.08
CA CYS A 410 10.33 3.14 -15.22
C CYS A 410 8.92 2.71 -14.80
N SER A 411 8.60 2.80 -13.51
CA SER A 411 7.25 2.61 -12.99
C SER A 411 6.64 3.97 -12.67
N VAL A 412 5.53 4.32 -13.34
CA VAL A 412 4.70 5.46 -12.96
C VAL A 412 3.54 4.92 -12.13
N ASN A 413 3.51 5.27 -10.84
CA ASN A 413 2.48 4.78 -9.93
C ASN A 413 2.02 5.87 -8.97
N HIS A 414 0.93 5.61 -8.24
CA HIS A 414 0.29 6.60 -7.37
C HIS A 414 0.98 6.75 -6.00
N GLY A 415 2.08 6.04 -5.73
CA GLY A 415 2.78 6.09 -4.45
C GLY A 415 2.12 5.29 -3.32
N GLY A 416 1.24 4.34 -3.61
CA GLY A 416 0.78 3.38 -2.61
C GLY A 416 1.91 2.44 -2.16
N ALA A 417 1.96 2.10 -0.87
CA ALA A 417 3.05 1.32 -0.25
C ALA A 417 3.45 0.07 -1.06
N ASN A 418 2.46 -0.77 -1.40
CA ASN A 418 2.70 -2.00 -2.18
C ASN A 418 3.41 -1.71 -3.51
N SER A 419 2.90 -0.78 -4.32
CA SER A 419 3.48 -0.47 -5.64
C SER A 419 4.86 0.15 -5.52
N PHE A 420 5.08 1.00 -4.50
CA PHE A 420 6.38 1.57 -4.22
C PHE A 420 7.41 0.49 -3.88
N HIS A 421 7.06 -0.43 -2.98
CA HIS A 421 7.94 -1.50 -2.53
C HIS A 421 8.19 -2.56 -3.61
N GLU A 422 7.18 -2.91 -4.42
CA GLU A 422 7.35 -3.80 -5.57
C GLU A 422 8.37 -3.23 -6.57
N GLY A 423 8.23 -1.94 -6.92
CA GLY A 423 9.18 -1.25 -7.80
C GLY A 423 10.59 -1.14 -7.19
N LEU A 424 10.68 -0.87 -5.89
CA LEU A 424 11.94 -0.78 -5.15
C LEU A 424 12.68 -2.12 -5.12
N CYS A 425 12.01 -3.23 -4.78
CA CYS A 425 12.62 -4.56 -4.74
C CYS A 425 13.08 -5.02 -6.14
N ALA A 426 12.41 -4.55 -7.20
CA ALA A 426 12.78 -4.86 -8.58
C ALA A 426 13.87 -3.96 -9.15
N GLY A 427 14.31 -2.93 -8.41
CA GLY A 427 15.33 -1.98 -8.85
C GLY A 427 14.91 -1.09 -10.00
N ILE A 428 13.60 -0.81 -10.09
CA ILE A 428 13.00 -0.01 -11.15
C ILE A 428 12.90 1.44 -10.67
N PRO A 429 13.45 2.42 -11.42
CA PRO A 429 13.21 3.84 -11.17
C PRO A 429 11.72 4.18 -11.17
N GLN A 430 11.30 5.11 -10.31
CA GLN A 430 9.88 5.41 -10.13
C GLN A 430 9.54 6.88 -10.36
N VAL A 431 8.38 7.14 -10.95
CA VAL A 431 7.75 8.46 -10.99
C VAL A 431 6.43 8.36 -10.24
N LEU A 432 6.33 9.05 -9.10
CA LEU A 432 5.16 8.96 -8.24
C LEU A 432 4.19 10.10 -8.51
N LEU A 433 2.92 9.74 -8.70
CA LEU A 433 1.79 10.66 -8.84
C LEU A 433 0.87 10.50 -7.62
N PRO A 434 1.33 10.90 -6.42
CA PRO A 434 0.51 10.80 -5.23
C PRO A 434 -0.74 11.65 -5.35
N ALA A 435 -1.85 11.04 -4.98
CA ALA A 435 -3.15 11.71 -4.93
C ALA A 435 -3.70 11.84 -3.50
N TRP A 436 -3.19 11.09 -2.51
CA TRP A 436 -3.73 11.17 -1.16
C TRP A 436 -2.81 10.71 -0.02
N THR A 437 -3.23 11.02 1.21
CA THR A 437 -2.72 10.46 2.49
C THR A 437 -1.20 10.29 2.57
N ASP A 438 -0.76 9.04 2.75
CA ASP A 438 0.59 8.52 2.84
C ASP A 438 1.25 8.37 1.46
N CYS A 439 0.51 8.48 0.35
CA CYS A 439 1.14 8.47 -0.98
C CYS A 439 2.12 9.64 -1.15
N TYR A 440 1.80 10.81 -0.58
CA TYR A 440 2.72 11.95 -0.55
C TYR A 440 4.02 11.65 0.19
N ASP A 441 3.93 10.80 1.21
CA ASP A 441 5.06 10.36 2.00
C ASP A 441 5.96 9.39 1.21
N PHE A 442 5.40 8.54 0.36
CA PHE A 442 6.19 7.75 -0.59
C PHE A 442 6.80 8.60 -1.70
N ALA A 443 6.10 9.65 -2.17
CA ALA A 443 6.66 10.63 -3.10
C ALA A 443 7.82 11.44 -2.53
N ASN A 444 7.85 11.68 -1.22
CA ASN A 444 9.05 12.18 -0.56
C ASN A 444 10.17 11.13 -0.49
N ARG A 445 9.84 9.86 -0.18
CA ARG A 445 10.82 8.77 -0.08
C ARG A 445 11.50 8.45 -1.41
N VAL A 446 10.77 8.50 -2.53
CA VAL A 446 11.36 8.23 -3.85
C VAL A 446 12.47 9.23 -4.18
N GLU A 447 12.28 10.51 -3.81
CA GLU A 447 13.29 11.57 -3.99
C GLU A 447 14.41 11.45 -2.95
N LEU A 448 14.07 11.18 -1.68
CA LEU A 448 15.03 11.01 -0.58
C LEU A 448 16.02 9.88 -0.85
N LEU A 449 15.54 8.76 -1.40
CA LEU A 449 16.37 7.60 -1.75
C LEU A 449 17.10 7.80 -3.08
N GLY A 450 16.78 8.84 -3.85
CA GLY A 450 17.36 9.07 -5.17
C GLY A 450 16.98 8.03 -6.22
N ILE A 451 15.90 7.27 -6.00
CA ILE A 451 15.43 6.21 -6.90
C ILE A 451 14.34 6.68 -7.87
N GLY A 452 13.99 7.97 -7.87
CA GLY A 452 12.95 8.48 -8.74
C GLY A 452 12.56 9.93 -8.49
N ARG A 453 11.34 10.29 -8.89
CA ARG A 453 10.80 11.65 -8.85
C ARG A 453 9.36 11.70 -8.37
N TRP A 454 8.99 12.80 -7.72
CA TRP A 454 7.60 13.17 -7.51
C TRP A 454 7.08 13.89 -8.77
N GLY A 455 6.27 13.20 -9.58
CA GLY A 455 5.88 13.61 -10.93
C GLY A 455 4.69 14.57 -11.04
N ASN A 456 4.07 14.97 -9.94
CA ASN A 456 2.96 15.93 -9.90
C ASN A 456 3.06 16.92 -8.73
N LYS A 457 4.27 17.32 -8.34
CA LYS A 457 4.50 18.13 -7.14
C LYS A 457 3.75 19.48 -7.19
N LYS A 458 3.51 20.05 -8.37
CA LYS A 458 2.72 21.27 -8.61
C LYS A 458 1.26 20.92 -8.89
N ALA A 459 1.00 19.99 -9.80
CA ALA A 459 -0.33 19.64 -10.30
C ALA A 459 -1.15 18.69 -9.39
N LYS A 460 -0.58 18.25 -8.25
CA LYS A 460 -1.25 17.36 -7.29
C LYS A 460 -2.66 17.84 -6.90
N PRO A 461 -3.62 16.91 -6.71
CA PRO A 461 -3.46 15.46 -6.73
C PRO A 461 -3.41 14.87 -8.14
N ARG A 462 -3.67 15.66 -9.18
CA ARG A 462 -3.70 15.23 -10.59
C ARG A 462 -2.33 15.41 -11.23
N TRP A 463 -2.26 15.63 -12.53
CA TRP A 463 -1.01 15.85 -13.26
C TRP A 463 -1.28 16.76 -14.44
N GLU A 464 -0.21 17.41 -14.90
CA GLU A 464 -0.19 18.18 -16.13
C GLU A 464 0.88 17.61 -17.05
N LYS A 465 0.65 17.72 -18.37
CA LYS A 465 1.57 17.22 -19.39
C LYS A 465 3.03 17.59 -19.14
N GLY A 466 3.29 18.87 -18.82
CA GLY A 466 4.64 19.41 -18.69
C GLY A 466 5.39 18.76 -17.53
N GLU A 467 4.82 18.86 -16.32
CA GLU A 467 5.43 18.33 -15.11
C GLU A 467 5.65 16.81 -15.17
N LEU A 468 4.67 16.06 -15.66
CA LEU A 468 4.79 14.60 -15.80
C LEU A 468 5.85 14.21 -16.83
N CYS A 469 5.87 14.90 -17.99
CA CYS A 469 6.86 14.66 -19.03
C CYS A 469 8.27 14.89 -18.49
N ASP A 470 8.50 16.02 -17.81
CA ASP A 470 9.81 16.37 -17.27
C ASP A 470 10.26 15.34 -16.22
N ALA A 471 9.37 14.91 -15.32
CA ALA A 471 9.69 13.90 -14.31
C ALA A 471 10.06 12.53 -14.92
N ILE A 472 9.36 12.09 -15.96
CA ILE A 472 9.71 10.85 -16.68
C ILE A 472 11.05 11.05 -17.40
N MET A 473 11.21 12.13 -18.16
CA MET A 473 12.44 12.44 -18.88
C MET A 473 13.65 12.46 -17.95
N ASP A 474 13.56 13.12 -16.80
CA ASP A 474 14.64 13.17 -15.80
C ASP A 474 15.01 11.78 -15.26
N THR A 475 14.00 10.90 -15.13
CA THR A 475 14.17 9.56 -14.58
C THR A 475 14.85 8.60 -15.57
N ILE A 476 14.53 8.70 -16.88
CA ILE A 476 15.03 7.73 -17.89
C ILE A 476 16.02 8.28 -18.92
N PHE A 477 16.04 9.59 -19.16
CA PHE A 477 16.86 10.24 -20.19
C PHE A 477 17.73 11.41 -19.69
N GLY A 478 17.39 12.04 -18.57
CA GLY A 478 18.05 13.23 -18.07
C GLY A 478 19.50 12.99 -17.63
N PRO A 479 20.30 14.05 -17.39
CA PRO A 479 21.70 13.92 -17.00
C PRO A 479 21.92 13.07 -15.73
N GLY A 480 20.93 13.06 -14.82
CA GLY A 480 20.95 12.26 -13.60
C GLY A 480 20.33 10.86 -13.73
N SER A 481 19.75 10.51 -14.88
CA SER A 481 18.99 9.26 -15.07
C SER A 481 19.84 8.00 -14.81
N ALA A 482 21.11 8.00 -15.25
CA ALA A 482 22.05 6.92 -15.01
C ALA A 482 22.31 6.71 -13.50
N GLN A 483 22.41 7.80 -12.72
CA GLN A 483 22.59 7.71 -11.27
C GLN A 483 21.31 7.20 -10.60
N ILE A 484 20.12 7.68 -11.00
CA ILE A 484 18.84 7.18 -10.46
C ILE A 484 18.71 5.68 -10.70
N GLN A 485 18.98 5.22 -11.93
CA GLN A 485 18.94 3.80 -12.29
C GLN A 485 19.96 2.97 -11.52
N LYS A 486 21.16 3.52 -11.30
CA LYS A 486 22.19 2.87 -10.48
C LYS A 486 21.73 2.74 -9.03
N THR A 487 21.27 3.84 -8.43
CA THR A 487 20.78 3.84 -7.04
C THR A 487 19.59 2.90 -6.85
N ALA A 488 18.64 2.87 -7.79
CA ALA A 488 17.50 1.94 -7.73
C ALA A 488 17.96 0.48 -7.68
N ARG A 489 18.96 0.10 -8.50
CA ARG A 489 19.55 -1.25 -8.47
C ARG A 489 20.34 -1.53 -7.19
N GLU A 490 21.08 -0.56 -6.67
CA GLU A 490 21.84 -0.69 -5.42
C GLU A 490 20.91 -0.89 -4.23
N VAL A 491 19.83 -0.11 -4.14
CA VAL A 491 18.79 -0.28 -3.11
C VAL A 491 18.13 -1.65 -3.25
N ALA A 492 17.73 -2.06 -4.46
CA ALA A 492 17.12 -3.37 -4.68
C ALA A 492 18.02 -4.54 -4.30
N ALA A 493 19.33 -4.42 -4.51
CA ALA A 493 20.30 -5.45 -4.11
C ALA A 493 20.35 -5.66 -2.59
N CYS A 494 20.07 -4.61 -1.80
CA CYS A 494 19.93 -4.68 -0.36
C CYS A 494 18.54 -5.15 0.11
N HIS A 495 17.55 -5.19 -0.79
CA HIS A 495 16.17 -5.55 -0.49
C HIS A 495 15.62 -6.57 -1.49
N PRO A 496 16.14 -7.81 -1.52
CA PRO A 496 15.55 -8.88 -2.31
C PRO A 496 14.07 -9.07 -1.96
N GLU A 497 13.24 -9.24 -2.98
CA GLU A 497 11.78 -9.23 -2.84
C GLU A 497 11.23 -10.26 -1.83
N TRP A 498 11.95 -11.35 -1.60
CA TRP A 498 11.57 -12.43 -0.68
C TRP A 498 11.99 -12.21 0.77
N GLU A 499 13.00 -11.38 1.02
CA GLU A 499 13.68 -11.32 2.31
C GLU A 499 12.75 -10.79 3.40
N GLY A 500 11.98 -9.73 3.10
CA GLY A 500 11.15 -9.10 4.12
C GLY A 500 10.01 -9.98 4.61
N ARG A 501 9.31 -10.68 3.70
CA ARG A 501 8.26 -11.62 4.08
C ARG A 501 8.81 -12.84 4.83
N GLN A 502 10.02 -13.31 4.52
CA GLN A 502 10.68 -14.38 5.26
C GLN A 502 11.09 -13.93 6.66
N LYS A 503 11.63 -12.71 6.80
CA LYS A 503 11.95 -12.14 8.10
C LYS A 503 10.71 -12.04 8.99
N ALA A 504 9.60 -11.50 8.46
CA ALA A 504 8.34 -11.45 9.21
C ALA A 504 7.83 -12.84 9.61
N ALA A 505 7.92 -13.83 8.71
CA ALA A 505 7.55 -15.22 9.00
C ALA A 505 8.36 -15.82 10.14
N LYS A 506 9.69 -15.63 10.10
CA LYS A 506 10.60 -16.09 11.14
C LYS A 506 10.27 -15.47 12.50
N GLU A 507 10.09 -14.16 12.58
CA GLU A 507 9.71 -13.48 13.83
C GLU A 507 8.39 -14.01 14.39
N ILE A 508 7.40 -14.30 13.53
CA ILE A 508 6.13 -14.92 13.94
C ILE A 508 6.33 -16.34 14.46
N ILE A 509 7.14 -17.16 13.79
CA ILE A 509 7.40 -18.56 14.17
C ILE A 509 8.21 -18.63 15.47
N ASP A 510 9.24 -17.79 15.62
CA ASP A 510 10.04 -17.68 16.83
C ASP A 510 9.15 -17.24 18.00
N TYR A 511 8.29 -16.22 17.79
CA TYR A 511 7.33 -15.82 18.80
C TYR A 511 6.29 -16.90 19.10
N LEU A 512 5.85 -17.69 18.12
CA LEU A 512 4.90 -18.80 18.32
C LEU A 512 5.49 -19.94 19.16
N THR A 513 6.78 -20.23 18.98
CA THR A 513 7.48 -21.35 19.62
C THR A 513 8.05 -21.02 20.99
N CYS A 514 8.34 -19.75 21.27
CA CYS A 514 8.64 -19.29 22.62
C CYS A 514 7.50 -19.69 23.58
N THR A 515 7.84 -20.22 24.75
CA THR A 515 6.84 -20.45 25.80
C THR A 515 6.57 -19.10 26.48
N PRO A 516 5.30 -18.70 26.68
CA PRO A 516 4.97 -17.40 27.27
C PRO A 516 5.50 -17.23 28.70
#